data_AF-A0A9D0ULU7-F1
#
_entry.id   AF-A0A9D0ULU7-F1
#
_cell.length_a   1.000
_cell.length_b   1.000
_cell.length_c   1.000
_cell.angle_alpha   90.00
_cell.angle_beta   90.00
_cell.angle_gamma   90.00
#
_symmetry.space_group_name_H-M   'P 1'
#
loop_
_entity.id
_entity.type
_entity.pdbx_description
1 polymer ?
#
loop_
_entity_poly.entity_id
_entity_poly.type
_entity_poly.pdbx_seq_one_letter_code
_entity_poly.pdbx_strand_id
1 'polypeptide(L)' 'MTRFPLNQQRGRRAEEDAHRYLCERGLTPVMRNFRCRVGEIDLIMRDGRHLVFVEVRYRRRSDFGDGADSV' A
#
# COMPACT_ATOMS: atom_id res chain seq x y z
N MET A 1 25.33 -0.05 8.81
CA MET A 1 25.09 -0.03 7.35
C MET A 1 23.86 -0.86 7.05
N THR A 2 22.69 -0.23 7.01
CA THR A 2 21.38 -0.89 6.87
C THR A 2 21.28 -1.51 5.48
N ARG A 3 21.14 -2.84 5.42
CA ARG A 3 20.90 -3.58 4.17
C ARG A 3 19.58 -3.10 3.57
N PHE A 4 19.65 -2.36 2.47
CA PHE A 4 18.50 -1.98 1.66
C PHE A 4 18.40 -2.95 0.48
N PRO A 5 17.49 -3.94 0.50
CA PRO A 5 17.35 -4.85 -0.63
C PRO A 5 16.79 -4.10 -1.86
N LEU A 6 17.23 -4.51 -3.05
CA LEU A 6 16.91 -4.01 -4.40
C LEU A 6 15.40 -3.87 -4.75
N ASN A 7 14.51 -4.26 -3.84
CA ASN A 7 13.05 -4.33 -4.02
C ASN A 7 12.32 -2.99 -3.74
N GLN A 8 12.99 -2.00 -3.14
CA GLN A 8 12.35 -0.75 -2.68
C GLN A 8 11.87 0.16 -3.82
N GLN A 9 12.57 0.23 -4.96
CA GLN A 9 12.14 1.10 -6.05
C GLN A 9 10.85 0.61 -6.72
N ARG A 10 10.67 -0.71 -6.82
CA ARG A 10 9.44 -1.32 -7.35
C ARG A 10 8.29 -1.20 -6.36
N GLY A 11 8.56 -1.37 -5.06
CA GLY A 11 7.58 -1.10 -4.00
C GLY A 11 7.07 0.34 -4.04
N ARG A 12 7.98 1.33 -4.19
CA ARG A 12 7.59 2.75 -4.30
C ARG A 12 6.69 3.05 -5.50
N ARG A 13 6.98 2.47 -6.66
CA ARG A 13 6.14 2.68 -7.85
C ARG A 13 4.75 2.06 -7.66
N ALA A 14 4.68 0.85 -7.11
CA ALA A 14 3.40 0.22 -6.80
C ALA A 14 2.60 1.03 -5.77
N GLU A 15 3.26 1.58 -4.74
CA GLU A 15 2.63 2.46 -3.76
C GLU A 15 2.09 3.74 -4.40
N GLU A 16 2.86 4.37 -5.29
CA GLU A 16 2.44 5.57 -6.01
C GLU A 16 1.26 5.29 -6.95
N ASP A 17 1.30 4.17 -7.68
CA ASP A 17 0.22 3.76 -8.57
C ASP A 17 -1.06 3.44 -7.77
N ALA A 18 -0.94 2.79 -6.61
CA ALA A 18 -2.05 2.53 -5.70
C ALA A 18 -2.63 3.82 -5.12
N HIS A 19 -1.77 4.74 -4.66
CA HIS A 19 -2.19 6.04 -4.15
C HIS A 19 -2.97 6.84 -5.21
N ARG A 20 -2.44 6.94 -6.44
CA ARG A 20 -3.11 7.64 -7.54
C ARG A 20 -4.47 7.00 -7.84
N TYR A 21 -4.50 5.67 -7.98
CA TYR A 21 -5.74 4.94 -8.24
C TYR A 21 -6.82 5.21 -7.18
N LEU A 22 -6.45 5.18 -5.89
CA LEU A 22 -7.40 5.42 -4.80
C LEU A 22 -7.89 6.87 -4.77
N CYS A 23 -7.01 7.84 -5.05
CA CYS A 23 -7.39 9.24 -5.19
C CYS A 23 -8.38 9.44 -6.36
N GLU A 24 -8.13 8.82 -7.51
CA GLU A 24 -9.04 8.85 -8.68
C GLU A 24 -10.40 8.21 -8.36
N ARG A 25 -10.47 7.28 -7.40
CA ARG A 25 -11.71 6.69 -6.89
C ARG A 25 -12.40 7.51 -5.81
N GLY A 26 -11.88 8.68 -5.46
CA GLY A 26 -12.49 9.62 -4.52
C GLY A 26 -12.02 9.49 -3.07
N LEU A 27 -11.05 8.62 -2.78
CA LEU A 27 -10.46 8.56 -1.45
C LEU A 27 -9.54 9.76 -1.24
N THR A 28 -9.60 10.35 -0.05
CA THR A 28 -8.73 11.46 0.33
C THR A 28 -7.49 10.94 1.07
N PRO A 29 -6.27 11.29 0.66
CA PRO A 29 -5.07 10.88 1.38
C PRO A 29 -4.98 11.53 2.76
N VAL A 30 -4.62 10.72 3.77
CA VAL A 30 -4.37 11.17 5.15
C VAL A 30 -2.89 11.08 5.48
N MET A 31 -2.27 9.94 5.20
CA MET A 31 -0.85 9.71 5.45
C MET A 31 -0.29 8.62 4.54
N ARG A 32 1.01 8.68 4.23
CA ARG A 32 1.75 7.65 3.50
C ARG A 32 2.95 7.20 4.34
N ASN A 33 3.37 5.95 4.18
CA ASN A 33 4.53 5.35 4.86
C ASN A 33 4.47 5.54 6.39
N PHE A 34 3.31 5.30 7.01
CA PHE A 34 3.13 5.46 8.45
C PHE A 34 3.88 4.36 9.21
N ARG A 35 4.60 4.75 10.27
CA ARG A 35 5.38 3.83 11.10
C ARG A 35 5.10 4.08 12.57
N CYS A 36 4.90 3.01 13.32
CA CYS A 36 4.73 3.05 14.76
C CYS A 36 5.53 1.91 15.42
N ARG A 37 5.54 1.84 16.75
CA ARG A 37 6.31 0.85 17.50
C ARG A 37 5.95 -0.60 17.15
N VAL A 38 4.72 -0.84 16.69
CA VAL A 38 4.16 -2.18 16.46
C VAL A 38 4.07 -2.58 14.99
N GLY A 39 4.40 -1.69 14.05
CA GLY A 39 4.32 -1.99 12.62
C GLY A 39 4.31 -0.76 11.72
N GLU A 40 4.07 -1.01 10.45
CA GLU A 40 4.00 -0.01 9.38
C GLU A 40 2.71 -0.16 8.56
N ILE A 41 2.24 0.95 7.99
CA ILE A 41 1.10 1.00 7.06
C ILE A 41 1.52 1.84 5.86
N ASP A 42 1.29 1.32 4.65
CA ASP A 42 1.72 1.99 3.43
C ASP A 42 0.89 3.25 3.15
N LEU A 43 -0.44 3.15 3.16
CA LEU A 43 -1.33 4.31 2.96
C LEU A 43 -2.45 4.33 4.01
N ILE A 44 -2.76 5.53 4.49
CA ILE A 44 -3.95 5.83 5.28
C ILE A 44 -4.77 6.83 4.48
N MET A 45 -6.01 6.47 4.20
CA MET A 45 -6.92 7.22 3.34
C MET A 45 -8.27 7.45 4.04
N ARG A 46 -9.06 8.40 3.56
CA ARG A 46 -10.41 8.66 4.04
C ARG A 46 -11.43 8.46 2.93
N ASP A 47 -12.47 7.69 3.23
CA ASP A 47 -13.66 7.50 2.39
C ASP A 47 -14.90 7.98 3.16
N GLY A 48 -15.29 9.22 2.90
CA GLY A 48 -16.34 9.91 3.66
C GLY A 48 -16.00 9.96 5.16
N ARG A 49 -16.71 9.16 5.96
CA ARG A 49 -16.53 9.07 7.42
C ARG A 49 -15.61 7.93 7.85
N HIS A 50 -15.15 7.10 6.93
CA HIS A 50 -14.31 5.94 7.23
C HIS A 50 -12.84 6.27 7.06
N LEU A 51 -12.02 5.73 7.95
CA LEU A 51 -10.57 5.70 7.82
C LEU A 51 -10.17 4.33 7.26
N VAL A 52 -9.45 4.34 6.14
CA VAL A 52 -9.08 3.15 5.38
C VAL A 52 -7.56 2.97 5.46
N PHE A 53 -7.11 1.81 5.93
CA PHE A 53 -5.71 1.42 5.96
C PHE A 53 -5.43 0.49 4.76
N VAL A 54 -4.36 0.76 4.02
CA VAL A 54 -4.04 0.03 2.79
C VAL A 54 -2.61 -0.48 2.85
N GLU A 55 -2.45 -1.79 2.70
CA GLU A 55 -1.18 -2.47 2.44
C GLU A 55 -1.01 -2.72 0.94
N VAL A 56 0.08 -2.25 0.35
CA VAL A 56 0.35 -2.38 -1.09
C VAL A 56 1.27 -3.58 -1.34
N ARG A 57 0.73 -4.63 -1.95
CA ARG A 57 1.48 -5.85 -2.27
C ARG A 57 1.80 -5.94 -3.76
N TYR A 58 3.10 -5.86 -4.10
CA TYR A 58 3.57 -6.11 -5.46
C TYR A 58 3.83 -7.61 -5.70
N ARG A 59 3.13 -8.23 -6.67
CA ARG A 59 3.39 -9.61 -7.12
C ARG A 59 4.08 -9.61 -8.48
N ARG A 60 5.18 -10.36 -8.61
CA ARG A 60 6.02 -10.42 -9.83
C ARG A 60 5.56 -11.49 -10.85
N ARG A 61 4.86 -12.52 -10.42
CA ARG A 61 4.29 -13.59 -11.27
C ARG A 61 2.86 -13.85 -10.82
N SER A 62 1.95 -13.99 -11.77
CA SER A 62 0.51 -14.26 -11.57
C SER A 62 0.20 -15.76 -11.43
N ASP A 63 1.21 -16.62 -11.58
CA ASP A 63 1.02 -18.06 -11.62
C ASP A 63 1.04 -18.61 -10.20
N PHE A 64 -0.14 -19.03 -9.71
CA PHE A 64 -0.53 -19.57 -8.40
C PHE A 64 -1.14 -18.59 -7.38
N GLY A 65 -2.40 -18.86 -7.05
CA GLY A 65 -3.04 -18.49 -5.79
C GLY A 65 -4.16 -17.48 -5.93
N ASP A 66 -5.39 -18.00 -5.81
CA ASP A 66 -6.67 -17.29 -5.75
C ASP A 66 -6.59 -15.98 -4.95
N GLY A 67 -7.01 -14.88 -5.58
CA GLY A 67 -6.98 -13.53 -5.03
C GLY A 67 -8.16 -13.23 -4.10
N ALA A 68 -8.66 -14.24 -3.40
CA ALA A 68 -9.82 -14.16 -2.52
C ALA A 68 -9.52 -14.79 -1.17
N ASP A 69 -8.48 -14.34 -0.49
CA ASP A 69 -8.40 -14.53 0.97
C ASP A 69 -7.56 -13.43 1.62
N SER A 70 -8.24 -12.36 2.00
CA SER A 70 -7.87 -11.42 3.05
C SER A 70 -9.14 -10.64 3.39
N VAL A 71 -9.90 -11.18 4.34
CA VAL A 71 -10.95 -10.46 5.08
C VAL A 71 -10.35 -9.40 5.99
#